data_AF-Q755Z9-F1
#
_entry.id   AF-Q755Z9-F1
#
_cell.length_a   1.000
_cell.length_b   1.000
_cell.length_c   1.000
_cell.angle_alpha   90.00
_cell.angle_beta   90.00
_cell.angle_gamma   90.00
#
_symmetry.space_group_name_H-M   'P 1'
#
loop_
_entity.id
_entity.type
_entity.pdbx_description
1 polymer ?
#
loop_
_entity_poly.entity_id
_entity_poly.type
_entity_poly.pdbx_seq_one_letter_code
_entity_poly.pdbx_strand_id
1 'polypeptide(L)'
;MYIRVLEKLTDTALSAHLISIYRDYLPTQGTSLPKVVYIDCKNSFPIRTFHAHLATAPSALSVTSEQIMENVRVVVCLDLTELRKAIQTLSHSLAVERASSKETDPSSTSTTFVILCGLDAMYRATHLVDHLLAHQQLNDSLLRLRILAAEQESGALQTDILLPRAEFPRAASTLLYKEASNSTHPIKKPRSSWYGSGNMLGDYIIKFYTD
;
A
#
# COMPACT_ATOMS: atom_id res chain seq x y z
N MET A 1 -10.77 4.32 5.18
CA MET A 1 -10.18 4.44 3.84
C MET A 1 -9.43 3.14 3.58
N TYR A 2 -9.94 2.30 2.68
CA TYR A 2 -9.42 0.94 2.47
C TYR A 2 -8.14 0.90 1.63
N ILE A 3 -8.11 1.75 0.61
CA ILE A 3 -7.01 1.88 -0.34
C ILE A 3 -6.60 3.34 -0.42
N ARG A 4 -5.32 3.63 -0.21
CA ARG A 4 -4.72 4.95 -0.39
C ARG A 4 -3.69 4.89 -1.52
N VAL A 5 -3.63 5.91 -2.36
CA VAL A 5 -2.56 6.06 -3.36
C VAL A 5 -1.60 7.13 -2.86
N LEU A 6 -0.33 6.76 -2.77
CA LEU A 6 0.77 7.64 -2.36
C LEU A 6 1.74 7.83 -3.53
N GLU A 7 2.35 9.01 -3.61
CA GLU A 7 3.49 9.21 -4.50
C GLU A 7 4.63 8.29 -4.08
N LYS A 8 5.35 7.74 -5.07
CA LYS A 8 6.50 6.89 -4.84
C LYS A 8 7.47 7.57 -3.88
N LEU A 9 7.71 6.91 -2.75
CA LEU A 9 8.57 7.40 -1.69
C LEU A 9 10.03 7.04 -1.99
N THR A 10 10.95 7.91 -1.58
CA THR A 10 12.38 7.56 -1.48
C THR A 10 12.59 6.53 -0.38
N ASP A 11 13.70 5.78 -0.38
CA ASP A 11 13.99 4.77 0.66
C ASP A 11 13.85 5.33 2.08
N THR A 12 14.33 6.56 2.31
CA THR A 12 14.23 7.26 3.60
C THR A 12 12.78 7.54 3.97
N ALA A 13 11.98 8.07 3.03
CA ALA A 13 10.57 8.38 3.27
C ALA A 13 9.71 7.12 3.42
N LEU A 14 9.99 6.07 2.61
CA LEU A 14 9.33 4.77 2.72
C LEU A 14 9.63 4.13 4.06
N SER A 15 10.89 4.15 4.49
CA SER A 15 11.25 3.65 5.81
C SER A 15 10.57 4.44 6.94
N ALA A 16 10.48 5.77 6.83
CA ALA A 16 9.77 6.58 7.81
C ALA A 16 8.27 6.25 7.86
N HIS A 17 7.64 6.02 6.69
CA HIS A 17 6.25 5.59 6.56
C HIS A 17 6.00 4.22 7.21
N LEU A 18 6.88 3.26 6.97
CA LEU A 18 6.80 1.95 7.61
C LEU A 18 6.93 2.07 9.13
N ILE A 19 7.85 2.90 9.64
CA ILE A 19 8.02 3.12 11.08
C ILE A 19 6.81 3.85 11.68
N SER A 20 6.18 4.78 10.97
CA SER A 20 4.98 5.45 11.47
C SER A 20 3.82 4.48 11.63
N ILE A 21 3.67 3.49 10.75
CA ILE A 21 2.67 2.43 10.91
C ILE A 21 2.83 1.73 12.25
N TYR A 22 4.06 1.34 12.63
CA TYR A 22 4.28 0.72 13.93
C TYR A 22 4.03 1.71 15.08
N ARG A 23 4.49 2.95 14.96
CA ARG A 23 4.32 3.99 15.98
C ARG A 23 2.85 4.27 16.29
N ASP A 24 1.99 4.26 15.28
CA ASP A 24 0.56 4.57 15.44
C ASP A 24 -0.19 3.44 16.19
N TYR A 25 0.35 2.21 16.20
CA TYR A 25 -0.28 1.04 16.80
C TYR A 25 0.29 0.63 18.17
N LEU A 26 1.52 1.01 18.51
CA LEU A 26 2.10 0.72 19.83
C LEU A 26 1.38 1.33 21.06
N PRO A 27 0.68 2.48 20.99
CA PRO A 27 0.01 3.03 22.15
C PRO A 27 -1.29 2.29 22.51
N THR A 28 -1.82 1.45 21.60
CA THR A 28 -3.10 0.78 21.79
C THR A 28 -2.93 -0.45 22.69
N GLN A 29 -3.42 -0.36 23.93
CA GLN A 29 -3.42 -1.50 24.84
C GLN A 29 -4.19 -2.69 24.22
N GLY A 30 -3.57 -3.88 24.22
CA GLY A 30 -4.20 -5.12 23.75
C GLY A 30 -4.09 -5.39 22.24
N THR A 31 -3.49 -4.50 21.44
CA THR A 31 -3.28 -4.78 20.01
C THR A 31 -1.97 -5.50 19.78
N SER A 32 -2.02 -6.57 18.98
CA SER A 32 -0.82 -7.22 18.45
C SER A 32 -0.06 -6.28 17.52
N LEU A 33 1.26 -6.47 17.39
CA LEU A 33 2.07 -5.68 16.47
C LEU A 33 1.53 -5.84 15.04
N PRO A 34 1.36 -4.74 14.28
CA PRO A 34 0.82 -4.85 12.93
C PRO A 34 1.76 -5.62 12.01
N LYS A 35 1.18 -6.46 11.15
CA LYS A 35 1.89 -7.16 10.08
C LYS A 35 1.99 -6.24 8.87
N VAL A 36 3.16 -6.18 8.24
CA VAL A 36 3.36 -5.46 6.99
C VAL A 36 3.65 -6.46 5.87
N VAL A 37 2.82 -6.44 4.83
CA VAL A 37 3.02 -7.19 3.59
C VAL A 37 3.43 -6.21 2.51
N TYR A 38 4.73 -6.16 2.24
CA TYR A 38 5.34 -5.33 1.22
C TYR A 38 5.44 -6.11 -0.10
N ILE A 39 4.63 -5.71 -1.09
CA ILE A 39 4.58 -6.33 -2.42
C ILE A 39 5.27 -5.39 -3.40
N ASP A 40 6.26 -5.89 -4.14
CA ASP A 40 7.06 -5.08 -5.07
C ASP A 40 7.41 -5.84 -6.34
N CYS A 41 7.52 -5.16 -7.48
CA CYS A 41 7.99 -5.76 -8.73
C CYS A 41 9.49 -5.69 -8.94
N LYS A 42 10.22 -4.91 -8.12
CA LYS A 42 11.66 -4.65 -8.30
C LYS A 42 12.57 -5.23 -7.22
N ASN A 43 12.00 -5.91 -6.22
CA ASN A 43 12.75 -6.38 -5.05
C ASN A 43 13.58 -5.25 -4.40
N SER A 44 12.96 -4.09 -4.22
CA SER A 44 13.56 -2.82 -3.81
C SER A 44 13.17 -2.41 -2.39
N PHE A 45 12.82 -3.38 -1.54
CA PHE A 45 12.55 -3.08 -0.13
C PHE A 45 13.78 -2.42 0.52
N PRO A 46 13.65 -1.25 1.16
CA PRO A 46 14.80 -0.45 1.62
C PRO A 46 15.39 -1.00 2.93
N ILE A 47 15.80 -2.26 2.95
CA ILE A 47 16.18 -3.01 4.17
C ILE A 47 17.27 -2.32 4.99
N ARG A 48 18.29 -1.75 4.33
CA ARG A 48 19.41 -1.08 5.01
C ARG A 48 18.96 0.20 5.70
N THR A 49 18.21 1.03 4.98
CA THR A 49 17.65 2.28 5.48
C THR A 49 16.65 2.00 6.59
N PHE A 50 15.81 0.97 6.42
CA PHE A 50 14.82 0.55 7.41
C PHE A 50 15.49 0.09 8.71
N HIS A 51 16.51 -0.77 8.65
CA HIS A 51 17.28 -1.16 9.84
C HIS A 51 17.96 0.02 10.52
N ALA A 52 18.58 0.93 9.76
CA ALA A 52 19.24 2.10 10.32
C ALA A 52 18.26 3.04 11.04
N HIS A 53 17.06 3.24 10.47
CA HIS A 53 16.03 4.04 11.12
C HIS A 53 15.43 3.33 12.33
N LEU A 54 15.24 2.01 12.31
CA LEU A 54 14.79 1.26 13.48
C LEU A 54 15.79 1.36 14.65
N ALA A 55 17.10 1.32 14.36
CA ALA A 55 18.14 1.46 15.39
C ALA A 55 18.19 2.86 16.04
N THR A 56 17.71 3.89 15.34
CA THR A 56 17.65 5.26 15.84
C THR A 56 16.26 5.64 16.38
N ALA A 57 15.27 4.76 16.23
CA ALA A 57 13.93 5.01 16.71
C ALA A 57 13.92 5.09 18.25
N PRO A 58 13.18 6.04 18.85
CA PRO A 58 13.16 6.18 20.31
C PRO A 58 12.74 4.88 21.00
N SER A 59 13.38 4.56 22.13
CA SER A 59 13.02 3.43 23.01
C SER A 59 11.56 3.44 23.50
N ALA A 60 10.80 4.49 23.17
CA ALA A 60 9.35 4.56 23.34
C ALA A 60 8.61 3.47 22.57
N LEU A 61 9.21 2.89 21.52
CA LEU A 61 8.73 1.61 21.00
C LEU A 61 9.18 0.53 22.00
N SER A 62 8.27 0.04 22.83
CA SER A 62 8.49 -1.07 23.78
C SER A 62 8.80 -2.42 23.09
N VAL A 63 9.03 -2.40 21.78
CA VAL A 63 9.14 -3.53 20.87
C VAL A 63 10.52 -3.50 20.26
N THR A 64 11.19 -4.66 20.22
CA THR A 64 12.54 -4.75 19.65
C THR A 64 12.51 -4.57 18.14
N SER A 65 13.62 -4.11 17.55
CA SER A 65 13.78 -4.08 16.09
C SER A 65 13.56 -5.46 15.45
N GLU A 66 13.94 -6.53 16.16
CA GLU A 66 13.76 -7.91 15.72
C GLU A 66 12.28 -8.27 15.61
N GLN A 67 11.47 -7.95 16.62
CA GLN A 67 10.02 -8.17 16.60
C GLN A 67 9.32 -7.41 15.47
N ILE A 68 9.78 -6.19 15.16
CA ILE A 68 9.28 -5.42 14.01
C ILE A 68 9.61 -6.15 12.70
N MET A 69 10.87 -6.55 12.53
CA MET A 69 11.33 -7.26 11.32
C MET A 69 10.61 -8.60 11.12
N GLU A 70 10.32 -9.34 12.18
CA GLU A 70 9.54 -10.58 12.14
C GLU A 70 8.10 -10.38 11.66
N ASN A 71 7.57 -9.16 11.73
CA ASN A 71 6.24 -8.80 11.26
C ASN A 71 6.23 -8.17 9.85
N VAL A 72 7.39 -8.06 9.20
CA VAL A 72 7.48 -7.64 7.79
C VAL A 72 7.59 -8.86 6.89
N ARG A 73 6.78 -8.91 5.83
CA ARG A 73 6.84 -9.91 4.77
C ARG A 73 7.05 -9.20 3.44
N VAL A 74 8.10 -9.57 2.72
CA VAL A 74 8.41 -9.02 1.40
C VAL A 74 8.02 -10.07 0.34
N VAL A 75 7.20 -9.67 -0.62
CA VAL A 75 6.74 -10.50 -1.73
C VAL A 75 7.11 -9.82 -3.04
N VAL A 76 7.72 -10.56 -3.95
CA VAL A 76 8.05 -10.05 -5.28
C VAL A 76 6.99 -10.51 -6.27
N CYS A 77 6.43 -9.57 -7.04
CA CYS A 77 5.44 -9.85 -8.10
C CYS A 77 5.79 -9.08 -9.37
N LEU A 78 6.04 -9.79 -10.46
CA LEU A 78 6.43 -9.21 -11.75
C LEU A 78 5.22 -8.75 -12.57
N ASP A 79 4.07 -9.38 -12.38
CA ASP A 79 2.84 -9.13 -13.14
C ASP A 79 1.59 -9.23 -12.24
N LEU A 80 0.41 -8.96 -12.83
CA LEU A 80 -0.86 -9.02 -12.09
C LEU A 80 -1.32 -10.45 -11.76
N THR A 81 -0.79 -11.48 -12.44
CA THR A 81 -1.09 -12.88 -12.11
C THR A 81 -0.41 -13.27 -10.81
N GLU A 82 0.86 -12.89 -10.63
CA GLU A 82 1.59 -13.07 -9.37
C GLU A 82 1.00 -12.23 -8.24
N LEU A 83 0.62 -10.97 -8.51
CA LEU A 83 -0.08 -10.13 -7.53
C LEU A 83 -1.38 -10.78 -7.05
N ARG A 84 -2.19 -11.30 -7.98
CA ARG A 84 -3.44 -11.98 -7.64
C ARG A 84 -3.19 -13.20 -6.74
N LYS A 85 -2.17 -14.00 -7.05
CA LYS A 85 -1.77 -15.15 -6.19
C LYS A 85 -1.34 -14.68 -4.80
N ALA A 86 -0.55 -13.60 -4.71
CA ALA A 86 -0.13 -13.04 -3.42
C ALA A 86 -1.33 -12.56 -2.58
N ILE A 87 -2.32 -11.90 -3.21
CA ILE A 87 -3.56 -11.47 -2.54
C ILE A 87 -4.41 -12.67 -2.11
N GLN A 88 -4.46 -13.75 -2.90
CA GLN A 88 -5.12 -14.99 -2.50
C GLN A 88 -4.44 -15.62 -1.27
N THR A 89 -3.11 -15.72 -1.26
CA THR A 89 -2.34 -16.20 -0.10
C THR A 89 -2.58 -15.34 1.13
N LEU A 90 -2.60 -14.01 0.98
CA LEU A 90 -2.94 -13.08 2.06
C LEU A 90 -4.35 -13.34 2.59
N SER A 91 -5.33 -13.47 1.69
CA SER A 91 -6.71 -13.79 2.07
C SER A 91 -6.81 -15.10 2.83
N HIS A 92 -6.06 -16.13 2.45
CA HIS A 92 -6.02 -17.40 3.17
C HIS A 92 -5.37 -17.25 4.54
N SER A 93 -4.25 -16.51 4.65
CA SER A 93 -3.59 -16.24 5.94
C SER A 93 -4.54 -15.55 6.91
N LEU A 94 -5.24 -14.51 6.45
CA LEU A 94 -6.23 -13.81 7.27
C LEU A 94 -7.38 -14.74 7.68
N ALA A 95 -7.86 -15.61 6.78
CA ALA A 95 -8.90 -16.58 7.12
C ALA A 95 -8.46 -17.62 8.17
N VAL A 96 -7.21 -18.08 8.10
CA VAL A 96 -6.64 -18.99 9.11
C VAL A 96 -6.50 -18.27 10.45
N GLU A 97 -5.99 -17.05 10.45
CA GLU A 97 -5.86 -16.23 11.67
C GLU A 97 -7.23 -16.06 12.35
N ARG A 98 -8.28 -15.76 11.59
CA ARG A 98 -9.66 -15.67 12.07
C ARG A 98 -10.17 -16.94 12.73
N ALA A 99 -9.88 -18.09 12.13
CA ALA A 99 -10.27 -19.37 12.68
C ALA A 99 -9.56 -19.63 14.02
N SER A 100 -8.27 -19.26 14.12
CA SER A 100 -7.49 -19.43 15.34
C SER A 100 -7.82 -18.44 16.47
N SER A 101 -8.09 -17.16 16.16
CA SER A 101 -8.38 -16.13 17.17
C SER A 101 -9.66 -16.40 17.95
N LYS A 102 -10.61 -17.14 17.37
CA LYS A 102 -11.83 -17.58 18.05
C LYS A 102 -11.56 -18.53 19.22
N GLU A 103 -10.39 -19.17 19.25
CA GLU A 103 -10.06 -20.17 20.28
C GLU A 103 -9.21 -19.60 21.42
N THR A 104 -8.44 -18.52 21.23
CA THR A 104 -7.36 -18.17 22.18
C THR A 104 -7.44 -16.81 22.87
N ASP A 105 -8.05 -15.77 22.28
CA ASP A 105 -8.41 -14.54 23.00
C ASP A 105 -9.18 -13.58 22.07
N PRO A 106 -10.48 -13.30 22.31
CA PRO A 106 -11.30 -12.47 21.42
C PRO A 106 -10.87 -10.98 21.38
N SER A 107 -9.95 -10.56 22.25
CA SER A 107 -9.46 -9.18 22.34
C SER A 107 -8.28 -8.88 21.41
N SER A 108 -7.61 -9.91 20.89
CA SER A 108 -6.41 -9.75 20.05
C SER A 108 -6.79 -9.46 18.60
N THR A 109 -7.12 -8.20 18.30
CA THR A 109 -7.27 -7.75 16.91
C THR A 109 -5.88 -7.66 16.26
N SER A 110 -5.66 -8.43 15.19
CA SER A 110 -4.47 -8.28 14.35
C SER A 110 -4.70 -7.18 13.33
N THR A 111 -3.66 -6.44 12.96
CA THR A 111 -3.77 -5.45 11.88
C THR A 111 -2.77 -5.80 10.80
N THR A 112 -3.20 -5.77 9.54
CA THR A 112 -2.33 -6.04 8.39
C THR A 112 -2.29 -4.87 7.44
N PHE A 113 -1.10 -4.34 7.18
CA PHE A 113 -0.84 -3.31 6.20
C PHE A 113 -0.27 -3.92 4.93
N VAL A 114 -0.92 -3.66 3.80
CA VAL A 114 -0.43 -4.04 2.47
C VAL A 114 0.19 -2.82 1.83
N ILE A 115 1.47 -2.88 1.51
CA ILE A 115 2.18 -1.82 0.77
C ILE A 115 2.48 -2.36 -0.62
N LEU A 116 1.85 -1.78 -1.64
CA LEU A 116 1.98 -2.22 -3.02
C LEU A 116 2.82 -1.24 -3.83
N CYS A 117 4.05 -1.63 -4.15
CA CYS A 117 4.99 -0.85 -4.94
C CYS A 117 5.07 -1.40 -6.37
N GLY A 118 5.05 -0.51 -7.37
CA GLY A 118 5.28 -0.89 -8.75
C GLY A 118 4.10 -1.59 -9.44
N LEU A 119 2.88 -1.33 -8.97
CA LEU A 119 1.64 -1.78 -9.62
C LEU A 119 1.55 -1.31 -11.07
N ASP A 120 2.08 -0.12 -11.39
CA ASP A 120 2.20 0.38 -12.76
C ASP A 120 3.02 -0.54 -13.65
N ALA A 121 4.14 -1.07 -13.14
CA ALA A 121 4.97 -1.99 -13.89
C ALA A 121 4.30 -3.36 -14.03
N MET A 122 3.67 -3.89 -12.98
CA MET A 122 2.91 -5.14 -13.03
C MET A 122 1.77 -5.05 -14.05
N TYR A 123 1.02 -3.94 -14.01
CA TYR A 123 -0.06 -3.67 -14.95
C TYR A 123 0.45 -3.58 -16.39
N ARG A 124 1.54 -2.84 -16.63
CA ARG A 124 2.16 -2.77 -17.97
C ARG A 124 2.63 -4.14 -18.46
N ALA A 125 3.25 -4.95 -17.60
CA ALA A 125 3.71 -6.29 -17.97
C ALA A 125 2.56 -7.19 -18.44
N THR A 126 1.45 -7.21 -17.70
CA THR A 126 0.25 -7.97 -18.12
C THR A 126 -0.43 -7.36 -19.34
N HIS A 127 -0.52 -6.02 -19.41
CA HIS A 127 -1.17 -5.31 -20.52
C HIS A 127 -0.47 -5.52 -21.86
N LEU A 128 0.85 -5.72 -21.86
CA LEU A 128 1.61 -6.07 -23.07
C LEU A 128 1.23 -7.45 -23.63
N VAL A 129 0.76 -8.36 -22.77
CA VAL A 129 0.30 -9.69 -23.18
C VAL A 129 -1.18 -9.65 -23.57
N ASP A 130 -2.04 -9.11 -22.69
CA ASP A 130 -3.48 -8.99 -22.92
C ASP A 130 -4.06 -7.82 -22.11
N HIS A 131 -4.57 -6.81 -22.81
CA HIS A 131 -5.17 -5.60 -22.25
C HIS A 131 -6.46 -5.86 -21.46
N LEU A 132 -7.32 -6.79 -21.90
CA LEU A 132 -8.57 -7.13 -21.21
C LEU A 132 -8.24 -7.88 -19.93
N LEU A 133 -7.32 -8.84 -20.01
CA LEU A 133 -6.85 -9.59 -18.85
C LEU A 133 -6.20 -8.65 -17.81
N ALA A 134 -5.38 -7.69 -18.24
CA ALA A 134 -4.75 -6.75 -17.33
C ALA A 134 -5.78 -5.91 -16.56
N HIS A 135 -6.80 -5.41 -17.25
CA HIS A 135 -7.87 -4.67 -16.60
C HIS A 135 -8.69 -5.55 -15.64
N GLN A 136 -9.05 -6.76 -16.06
CA GLN A 136 -9.78 -7.71 -15.24
C GLN A 136 -9.00 -8.07 -13.97
N GLN A 137 -7.72 -8.44 -14.09
CA GLN A 137 -6.89 -8.83 -12.95
C GLN A 137 -6.62 -7.68 -11.99
N LEU A 138 -6.43 -6.45 -12.51
CA LEU A 138 -6.35 -5.25 -11.68
C LEU A 138 -7.63 -5.07 -10.86
N ASN A 139 -8.79 -5.14 -11.53
CA ASN A 139 -10.09 -4.97 -10.91
C ASN A 139 -10.33 -6.01 -9.81
N ASP A 140 -10.13 -7.29 -10.14
CA ASP A 140 -10.28 -8.41 -9.20
C ASP A 140 -9.38 -8.23 -7.97
N SER A 141 -8.13 -7.81 -8.17
CA SER A 141 -7.15 -7.61 -7.11
C SER A 141 -7.55 -6.48 -6.17
N LEU A 142 -7.88 -5.30 -6.72
CA LEU A 142 -8.23 -4.14 -5.91
C LEU A 142 -9.58 -4.29 -5.21
N LEU A 143 -10.59 -4.87 -5.88
CA LEU A 143 -11.87 -5.20 -5.24
C LEU A 143 -11.67 -6.21 -4.12
N ARG A 144 -10.83 -7.23 -4.31
CA ARG A 144 -10.55 -8.21 -3.26
C ARG A 144 -9.90 -7.56 -2.05
N LEU A 145 -8.94 -6.66 -2.24
CA LEU A 145 -8.33 -5.89 -1.14
C LEU A 145 -9.36 -5.03 -0.41
N ARG A 146 -10.28 -4.37 -1.14
CA ARG A 146 -11.39 -3.61 -0.52
C ARG A 146 -12.31 -4.50 0.32
N ILE A 147 -12.68 -5.67 -0.19
CA ILE A 147 -13.52 -6.64 0.55
C ILE A 147 -12.81 -7.06 1.84
N LEU A 148 -11.54 -7.46 1.75
CA LEU A 148 -10.75 -7.86 2.91
C LEU A 148 -10.62 -6.73 3.95
N ALA A 149 -10.50 -5.48 3.50
CA ALA A 149 -10.40 -4.30 4.35
C ALA A 149 -11.73 -3.93 5.03
N ALA A 150 -12.87 -4.27 4.41
CA ALA A 150 -14.21 -4.01 4.95
C ALA A 150 -14.67 -5.06 5.98
N GLU A 151 -14.01 -6.22 6.04
CA GLU A 151 -14.32 -7.28 7.00
C GLU A 151 -13.86 -6.90 8.42
N GLN A 152 -14.77 -6.28 9.20
CA GLN A 152 -14.47 -5.75 10.54
C GLN A 152 -14.15 -6.82 11.60
N GLU A 153 -14.63 -8.05 11.41
CA GLU A 153 -14.61 -9.09 12.46
C GLU A 153 -13.22 -9.64 12.79
N SER A 154 -12.17 -9.20 12.09
CA SER A 154 -10.97 -10.04 11.93
C SER A 154 -9.66 -9.31 11.91
N GLY A 155 -9.69 -8.03 12.28
CA GLY A 155 -8.54 -7.17 12.13
C GLY A 155 -8.66 -6.20 10.97
N ALA A 156 -8.07 -5.02 11.15
CA ALA A 156 -8.06 -4.02 10.11
C ALA A 156 -7.05 -4.42 9.02
N LEU A 157 -7.49 -4.45 7.76
CA LEU A 157 -6.60 -4.43 6.61
C LEU A 157 -6.61 -3.05 5.99
N GLN A 158 -5.41 -2.51 5.75
CA GLN A 158 -5.25 -1.25 5.04
C GLN A 158 -4.25 -1.42 3.90
N THR A 159 -4.56 -0.84 2.74
CA THR A 159 -3.69 -0.91 1.57
C THR A 159 -3.18 0.48 1.19
N ASP A 160 -1.86 0.62 1.06
CA ASP A 160 -1.23 1.78 0.44
C ASP A 160 -0.58 1.36 -0.89
N ILE A 161 -0.93 2.05 -1.97
CA ILE A 161 -0.38 1.82 -3.31
C ILE A 161 0.59 2.95 -3.62
N LEU A 162 1.87 2.62 -3.82
CA LEU A 162 2.92 3.56 -4.16
C LEU A 162 3.08 3.64 -5.68
N LEU A 163 2.75 4.79 -6.26
CA LEU A 163 2.84 5.04 -7.70
C LEU A 163 3.75 6.24 -8.01
N PRO A 164 4.51 6.21 -9.11
CA PRO A 164 5.20 7.41 -9.59
C PRO A 164 4.20 8.54 -9.87
N ARG A 165 4.57 9.79 -9.58
CA ARG A 165 3.72 10.97 -9.84
C ARG A 165 3.22 11.08 -11.28
N ALA A 166 3.99 10.53 -12.23
CA ALA A 166 3.62 10.45 -13.64
C ALA A 166 2.34 9.64 -13.90
N GLU A 167 1.93 8.75 -12.98
CA GLU A 167 0.75 7.89 -13.11
C GLU A 167 -0.56 8.58 -12.67
N PHE A 168 -0.52 9.74 -12.03
CA PHE A 168 -1.73 10.44 -11.57
C PHE A 168 -1.61 11.98 -11.68
N PRO A 169 -1.28 12.52 -12.86
CA PRO A 169 -1.08 13.96 -13.04
C PRO A 169 -2.34 14.77 -12.73
N ARG A 170 -3.54 14.23 -12.95
CA ARG A 170 -4.80 14.95 -12.68
C ARG A 170 -5.03 15.05 -11.17
N ALA A 171 -4.89 13.95 -10.44
CA ALA A 171 -5.03 13.97 -8.98
C ALA A 171 -3.92 14.80 -8.31
N ALA A 172 -2.67 14.67 -8.75
CA ALA A 172 -1.54 15.44 -8.23
C ALA A 172 -1.71 16.95 -8.44
N SER A 173 -2.32 17.36 -9.56
CA SER A 173 -2.63 18.77 -9.81
C SER A 173 -3.66 19.30 -8.80
N THR A 174 -4.72 18.53 -8.51
CA THR A 174 -5.77 18.93 -7.56
C THR A 174 -5.24 19.16 -6.14
N LEU A 175 -4.27 18.35 -5.69
CA LEU A 175 -3.60 18.56 -4.40
C LEU A 175 -2.79 19.87 -4.39
N LEU A 176 -2.02 20.14 -5.45
CA LEU A 176 -1.28 21.39 -5.58
C LEU A 176 -2.20 22.62 -5.66
N TYR A 177 -3.38 22.52 -6.27
CA TYR A 177 -4.33 23.65 -6.30
C TYR A 177 -4.90 23.98 -4.92
N LYS A 178 -5.04 23.00 -4.02
CA LYS A 178 -5.47 23.25 -2.63
C LYS A 178 -4.39 23.90 -1.78
N GLU A 179 -3.12 23.65 -2.07
CA GLU A 179 -2.01 24.32 -1.39
C GLU A 179 -1.70 25.70 -1.99
N ALA A 180 -1.84 25.84 -3.32
CA ALA A 180 -1.59 27.09 -4.04
C ALA A 180 -2.74 28.10 -3.99
N SER A 181 -3.94 27.72 -3.52
CA SER A 181 -5.06 28.65 -3.33
C SER A 181 -4.80 29.72 -2.25
N ASN A 182 -3.68 29.63 -1.52
CA ASN A 182 -3.16 30.68 -0.65
C ASN A 182 -2.12 31.61 -1.33
N SER A 183 -1.88 31.47 -2.64
CA SER A 183 -0.94 32.31 -3.38
C SER A 183 -1.62 32.98 -4.58
N THR A 184 -1.47 34.30 -4.66
CA THR A 184 -2.19 35.23 -5.56
C THR A 184 -1.72 35.24 -7.02
N HIS A 185 -1.02 34.20 -7.49
CA HIS A 185 -0.52 34.17 -8.86
C HIS A 185 -0.99 32.92 -9.63
N PRO A 186 -1.60 33.09 -10.82
CA PRO A 186 -2.02 31.98 -11.65
C PRO A 186 -0.78 31.27 -12.22
N ILE A 187 -0.34 30.20 -11.56
CA ILE A 187 0.70 29.32 -12.09
C ILE A 187 0.12 28.62 -13.32
N LYS A 188 0.68 28.92 -14.49
CA LYS A 188 0.33 28.30 -15.77
C LYS A 188 0.36 26.77 -15.63
N LYS A 189 -0.79 26.14 -15.82
CA LYS A 189 -0.94 24.68 -15.92
C LYS A 189 0.13 24.11 -16.86
N PRO A 190 1.06 23.24 -16.41
CA PRO A 190 1.79 22.42 -17.36
C PRO A 190 0.75 21.55 -18.07
N ARG A 191 0.57 21.78 -19.37
CA ARG A 191 -0.21 20.89 -20.22
C ARG A 191 0.44 19.51 -20.11
N SER A 192 -0.25 18.59 -19.43
CA SER A 192 0.13 17.18 -19.45
C SER A 192 0.03 16.74 -20.92
N SER A 193 1.20 16.64 -21.54
CA SER A 193 1.40 16.11 -22.88
C SER A 193 1.29 14.59 -22.78
N TRP A 194 0.07 14.07 -22.68
CA TRP A 194 -0.23 12.69 -23.02
C TRP A 194 -1.24 12.70 -24.15
N TYR A 195 -0.70 12.78 -25.36
CA TYR A 195 -1.37 12.30 -26.56
C TYR A 195 -1.67 10.81 -26.36
N GLY A 196 -2.93 10.45 -26.11
CA GLY A 196 -3.38 9.06 -25.99
C GLY A 196 -4.60 8.93 -25.09
N SER A 197 -5.75 8.63 -25.66
CA SER A 197 -7.09 8.68 -25.08
C SER A 197 -7.32 7.68 -23.93
N GLY A 198 -6.87 8.00 -22.71
CA GLY A 198 -7.15 7.18 -21.52
C GLY A 198 -6.86 7.89 -20.19
N ASN A 199 -7.38 7.33 -19.09
CA ASN A 199 -6.89 7.69 -17.76
C ASN A 199 -5.56 6.96 -17.53
N MET A 200 -4.57 7.64 -16.94
CA MET A 200 -3.38 6.94 -16.42
C MET A 200 -3.80 5.95 -15.32
N LEU A 201 -2.99 4.93 -15.05
CA LEU A 201 -3.35 3.89 -14.08
C LEU A 201 -3.64 4.49 -12.70
N GLY A 202 -2.78 5.39 -12.22
CA GLY A 202 -2.97 6.05 -10.93
C GLY A 202 -4.24 6.91 -10.89
N ASP A 203 -4.48 7.74 -11.92
CA ASP A 203 -5.73 8.51 -12.03
C ASP A 203 -6.97 7.60 -12.08
N TYR A 204 -6.88 6.43 -12.72
CA TYR A 204 -7.93 5.43 -12.76
C TYR A 204 -8.19 4.82 -11.37
N ILE A 205 -7.14 4.40 -10.67
CA ILE A 205 -7.24 3.83 -9.32
C ILE A 205 -7.84 4.84 -8.35
N ILE A 206 -7.36 6.08 -8.34
CA ILE A 206 -7.86 7.14 -7.48
C ILE A 206 -9.34 7.43 -7.76
N LYS A 207 -9.76 7.37 -9.03
CA LYS A 207 -11.16 7.65 -9.38
C LYS A 207 -12.13 6.54 -8.94
N PHE A 208 -11.71 5.28 -8.98
CA PHE A 208 -12.64 4.14 -8.89
C PHE A 208 -12.42 3.21 -7.70
N TYR A 209 -11.27 3.27 -7.01
CA TYR A 209 -10.90 2.30 -5.97
C TYR A 209 -10.46 2.92 -4.65
N THR A 210 -10.12 4.20 -4.60
CA THR A 210 -9.85 4.90 -3.34
C THR A 210 -11.13 5.51 -2.79
N ASP A 211 -11.24 5.57 -1.46
CA ASP A 211 -12.35 6.25 -0.77
C ASP A 211 -12.06 7.74 -0.55
#